data_AF-W9Z4P1-F1
#
_entry.id   AF-W9Z4P1-F1
#
_cell.length_a   1.000
_cell.length_b   1.000
_cell.length_c   1.000
_cell.angle_alpha   90.00
_cell.angle_beta   90.00
_cell.angle_gamma   90.00
#
_symmetry.space_group_name_H-M   'P 1'
#
loop_
_entity.id
_entity.type
_entity.pdbx_description
1 polymer ?
#
loop_
_entity_poly.entity_id
_entity_poly.type
_entity_poly.pdbx_seq_one_letter_code
_entity_poly.pdbx_strand_id
1 'polypeptide(L)'
;METLEGMEPTILESSFFEPANLEKFGNDYFENYWPHFPIIHRPTFSPFHSPPLLVAAIAMFGSRFDGDPGTFHVASAIHDHLSACIFNTRAMQQSLTTDYLQTLLLVLAHGKMFSSRKHHEMAHIFHSAMINLFRREDAFSPQVLSAEASGSSLEQKWQSWIERESMTRLAFFAFMMDAQHAMYFMHTPVLNVNDIHLQLPCEDVLWNAATAEQWHKSAQTTCESPYFRQCLRSLLRKIPAPHGHSPYSRFILLHGLFSVATSLHTNESMYLNMGMTGPLDEWRAIISQGIETWSSSELFIETSLSSAAARLLSRMAQITMHCHLYHVHVFSGAPSLLGNTITGTDYTKATEYLKLWFASKHSRTALYHSLSLVQDHLFARQQCREFDKNIAVRPWCLYSATLVIWVYSSLEYSANAREDAREDVPDNLSLELYIPAMIQHVCKEGSTIRMKQTKDLLNMVRVHLQHYQWELLQEACITLGRLAGMSR
;
A
#
# COMPACT_ATOMS: atom_id res chain seq x y z
N MET A 1 -15.64 -0.23 -28.57
CA MET A 1 -16.60 -1.36 -28.50
C MET A 1 -15.94 -2.68 -28.88
N GLU A 2 -15.11 -2.75 -29.95
CA GLU A 2 -14.38 -3.99 -30.33
C GLU A 2 -13.55 -4.64 -29.20
N THR A 3 -13.07 -3.84 -28.25
CA THR A 3 -12.22 -4.28 -27.14
C THR A 3 -12.97 -4.97 -26.00
N LEU A 4 -14.30 -4.83 -25.94
CA LEU A 4 -15.17 -5.54 -24.99
C LEU A 4 -15.98 -6.64 -25.69
N GLU A 5 -15.69 -6.93 -26.97
CA GLU A 5 -16.29 -8.06 -27.68
C GLU A 5 -15.91 -9.36 -26.96
N GLY A 6 -16.93 -10.10 -26.51
CA GLY A 6 -16.77 -11.31 -25.70
C GLY A 6 -17.27 -11.18 -24.26
N MET A 7 -17.57 -9.97 -23.79
CA MET A 7 -18.31 -9.78 -22.53
C MET A 7 -19.79 -10.13 -22.69
N GLU A 8 -20.45 -10.55 -21.60
CA GLU A 8 -21.88 -10.87 -21.63
C GLU A 8 -22.71 -9.63 -22.02
N PRO A 9 -23.73 -9.77 -22.90
CA PRO A 9 -24.55 -8.64 -23.36
C PRO A 9 -25.20 -7.86 -22.21
N THR A 10 -25.62 -8.57 -21.17
CA THR A 10 -26.22 -7.99 -19.95
C THR A 10 -25.28 -7.04 -19.21
N ILE A 11 -23.97 -7.28 -19.27
CA ILE A 11 -22.96 -6.39 -18.67
C ILE A 11 -22.81 -5.14 -19.54
N LEU A 12 -22.74 -5.31 -20.86
CA LEU A 12 -22.59 -4.22 -21.82
C LEU A 12 -23.79 -3.27 -21.85
N GLU A 13 -24.98 -3.78 -21.52
CA GLU A 13 -26.23 -3.02 -21.40
C GLU A 13 -26.41 -2.35 -20.02
N SER A 14 -25.50 -2.56 -19.08
CA SER A 14 -25.60 -1.98 -17.74
C SER A 14 -25.37 -0.46 -17.74
N SER A 15 -25.93 0.23 -16.74
CA SER A 15 -25.75 1.67 -16.54
C SER A 15 -24.29 2.08 -16.38
N PHE A 16 -23.38 1.14 -16.05
CA PHE A 16 -21.95 1.38 -15.96
C PHE A 16 -21.38 2.08 -17.20
N PHE A 17 -21.85 1.68 -18.39
CA PHE A 17 -21.35 2.18 -19.67
C PHE A 17 -22.06 3.45 -20.16
N GLU A 18 -22.97 4.02 -19.37
CA GLU A 18 -23.55 5.33 -19.67
C GLU A 18 -22.46 6.40 -19.69
N PRO A 19 -22.46 7.34 -20.66
CA PRO A 19 -21.41 8.35 -20.79
C PRO A 19 -21.13 9.14 -19.51
N ALA A 20 -22.19 9.48 -18.75
CA ALA A 20 -22.07 10.20 -17.49
C ALA A 20 -21.34 9.37 -16.41
N ASN A 21 -21.57 8.06 -16.36
CA ASN A 21 -20.91 7.17 -15.41
C ASN A 21 -19.45 6.92 -15.80
N LEU A 22 -19.16 6.75 -17.09
CA LEU A 22 -17.78 6.62 -17.57
C LEU A 22 -16.95 7.88 -17.30
N GLU A 23 -17.53 9.07 -17.50
CA GLU A 23 -16.89 10.34 -17.16
C GLU A 23 -16.66 10.46 -15.66
N LYS A 24 -17.69 10.15 -14.84
CA LYS A 24 -17.59 10.11 -13.38
C LYS A 24 -16.47 9.19 -12.92
N PHE A 25 -16.45 7.93 -13.38
CA PHE A 25 -15.42 6.97 -12.97
C PHE A 25 -14.02 7.39 -13.42
N GLY A 26 -13.89 7.96 -14.62
CA GLY A 26 -12.64 8.57 -15.07
C GLY A 26 -12.14 9.64 -14.10
N ASN A 27 -13.01 10.57 -13.70
CA ASN A 27 -12.68 11.62 -12.75
C ASN A 27 -12.35 11.05 -11.37
N ASP A 28 -13.15 10.11 -10.87
CA ASP A 28 -12.94 9.44 -9.59
C ASP A 28 -11.55 8.76 -9.52
N TYR A 29 -11.08 8.16 -10.63
CA TYR A 29 -9.72 7.60 -10.70
C TYR A 29 -8.63 8.69 -10.55
N PHE A 30 -8.75 9.79 -11.31
CA PHE A 30 -7.74 10.85 -11.32
C PHE A 30 -7.74 11.71 -10.05
N GLU A 31 -8.87 11.79 -9.35
CA GLU A 31 -8.99 12.50 -8.08
C GLU A 31 -8.51 11.66 -6.90
N ASN A 32 -8.78 10.34 -6.90
CA ASN A 32 -8.62 9.52 -5.71
C ASN A 32 -7.45 8.54 -5.77
N TYR A 33 -7.08 8.05 -6.95
CA TYR A 33 -6.00 7.06 -7.09
C TYR A 33 -4.73 7.63 -7.71
N TRP A 34 -4.86 8.38 -8.81
CA TRP A 34 -3.72 8.99 -9.51
C TRP A 34 -2.79 9.84 -8.63
N PRO A 35 -3.27 10.61 -7.63
CA PRO A 35 -2.37 11.40 -6.77
C PRO A 35 -1.40 10.55 -5.93
N HIS A 36 -1.73 9.27 -5.72
CA HIS A 36 -0.85 8.29 -5.07
C HIS A 36 0.14 7.65 -6.06
N PHE A 37 -0.35 7.34 -7.26
CA PHE A 37 0.39 6.58 -8.28
C PHE A 37 0.21 7.25 -9.66
N PRO A 38 0.89 8.38 -9.91
CA PRO A 38 0.76 9.17 -11.13
C PRO A 38 1.49 8.52 -12.31
N ILE A 39 1.06 7.33 -12.73
CA ILE A 39 1.68 6.54 -13.80
C ILE A 39 1.21 6.90 -15.22
N ILE A 40 0.18 7.75 -15.31
CA ILE A 40 -0.37 8.29 -16.56
C ILE A 40 -0.11 9.79 -16.58
N HIS A 41 0.40 10.33 -17.69
CA HIS A 41 0.59 11.76 -17.83
C HIS A 41 -0.76 12.46 -18.04
N ARG A 42 -1.33 13.02 -16.96
CA ARG A 42 -2.68 13.62 -16.95
C ARG A 42 -2.85 14.71 -18.02
N PRO A 43 -1.90 15.63 -18.29
CA PRO A 43 -2.10 16.67 -19.28
C PRO A 43 -2.25 16.18 -20.73
N THR A 44 -1.68 15.03 -21.09
CA THR A 44 -1.79 14.47 -22.45
C THR A 44 -2.80 13.33 -22.56
N PHE A 45 -3.34 12.84 -21.43
CA PHE A 45 -4.34 11.79 -21.43
C PHE A 45 -5.65 12.25 -22.09
N SER A 46 -6.14 11.47 -23.06
CA SER A 46 -7.44 11.69 -23.70
C SER A 46 -8.15 10.35 -23.87
N PRO A 47 -9.34 10.14 -23.29
CA PRO A 47 -10.05 8.86 -23.40
C PRO A 47 -10.40 8.51 -24.85
N PHE A 48 -10.46 9.49 -25.75
CA PHE A 48 -10.74 9.29 -27.18
C PHE A 48 -9.51 8.89 -28.00
N HIS A 49 -8.30 9.18 -27.50
CA HIS A 49 -7.04 8.91 -28.21
C HIS A 49 -6.18 7.84 -27.50
N SER A 50 -6.59 7.39 -26.31
CA SER A 50 -5.94 6.32 -25.58
C SER A 50 -6.46 4.94 -25.99
N PRO A 51 -5.65 3.87 -25.84
CA PRO A 51 -6.10 2.51 -26.10
C PRO A 51 -7.33 2.15 -25.24
N PRO A 52 -8.35 1.49 -25.81
CA PRO A 52 -9.58 1.23 -25.06
C PRO A 52 -9.39 0.35 -23.82
N LEU A 53 -8.39 -0.54 -23.81
CA LEU A 53 -8.06 -1.36 -22.63
C LEU A 53 -7.62 -0.47 -21.45
N LEU A 54 -6.83 0.57 -21.72
CA LEU A 54 -6.40 1.53 -20.70
C LEU A 54 -7.60 2.33 -20.17
N VAL A 55 -8.47 2.79 -21.06
CA VAL A 55 -9.69 3.53 -20.68
C VAL A 55 -10.62 2.64 -19.83
N ALA A 56 -10.82 1.39 -20.22
CA ALA A 56 -11.60 0.43 -19.45
C ALA A 56 -10.97 0.13 -18.08
N ALA A 57 -9.64 0.01 -18.00
CA ALA A 57 -8.93 -0.16 -16.73
C ALA A 57 -9.11 1.06 -15.81
N ILE A 58 -9.02 2.29 -16.35
CA ILE A 58 -9.27 3.53 -15.60
C ILE A 58 -10.71 3.59 -15.09
N ALA A 59 -11.70 3.32 -15.95
CA ALA A 59 -13.11 3.33 -15.57
C ALA A 59 -13.41 2.26 -14.51
N MET A 60 -12.95 1.02 -14.69
CA MET A 60 -13.05 -0.06 -13.70
C MET A 60 -12.46 0.38 -12.36
N PHE A 61 -11.24 0.95 -12.37
CA PHE A 61 -10.57 1.36 -11.15
C PHE A 61 -11.26 2.52 -10.47
N GLY A 62 -11.77 3.51 -11.21
CA GLY A 62 -12.48 4.66 -10.66
C GLY A 62 -13.85 4.31 -10.11
N SER A 63 -14.54 3.34 -10.72
CA SER A 63 -15.86 2.87 -10.29
C SER A 63 -15.90 2.34 -8.85
N ARG A 64 -14.75 1.95 -8.29
CA ARG A 64 -14.64 1.52 -6.88
C ARG A 64 -15.01 2.61 -5.87
N PHE A 65 -14.94 3.88 -6.26
CA PHE A 65 -15.22 5.03 -5.40
C PHE A 65 -16.70 5.42 -5.43
N ASP A 66 -17.50 4.77 -6.28
CA ASP A 66 -18.94 5.04 -6.45
C ASP A 66 -19.79 4.54 -5.28
N GLY A 67 -19.35 3.46 -4.62
CA GLY A 67 -20.05 2.86 -3.48
C GLY A 67 -21.28 2.02 -3.83
N ASP A 68 -21.70 1.99 -5.10
CA ASP A 68 -22.80 1.13 -5.57
C ASP A 68 -22.36 -0.34 -5.72
N PRO A 69 -23.07 -1.30 -5.09
CA PRO A 69 -22.78 -2.73 -5.25
C PRO A 69 -22.96 -3.24 -6.69
N GLY A 70 -23.88 -2.66 -7.47
CA GLY A 70 -24.09 -3.04 -8.88
C GLY A 70 -22.86 -2.74 -9.74
N THR A 71 -22.30 -1.54 -9.56
CA THR A 71 -21.04 -1.10 -10.15
C THR A 71 -19.88 -2.07 -9.85
N PHE A 72 -19.78 -2.60 -8.62
CA PHE A 72 -18.72 -3.56 -8.25
C PHE A 72 -18.77 -4.87 -9.04
N HIS A 73 -19.97 -5.41 -9.30
CA HIS A 73 -20.15 -6.63 -10.10
C HIS A 73 -19.69 -6.42 -11.54
N VAL A 74 -20.07 -5.29 -12.15
CA VAL A 74 -19.65 -4.94 -13.51
C VAL A 74 -18.13 -4.73 -13.59
N ALA A 75 -17.54 -4.01 -12.63
CA ALA A 75 -16.10 -3.81 -12.54
C ALA A 75 -15.33 -5.15 -12.42
N SER A 76 -15.85 -6.10 -11.65
CA SER A 76 -15.29 -7.44 -11.53
C SER A 76 -15.30 -8.20 -12.86
N ALA A 77 -16.35 -8.08 -13.65
CA ALA A 77 -16.42 -8.70 -14.97
C ALA A 77 -15.49 -8.02 -15.99
N ILE A 78 -15.38 -6.68 -15.95
CA ILE A 78 -14.39 -5.94 -16.74
C ILE A 78 -12.96 -6.41 -16.39
N HIS A 79 -12.66 -6.61 -15.10
CA HIS A 79 -11.37 -7.14 -14.66
C HIS A 79 -11.06 -8.51 -15.27
N ASP A 80 -12.03 -9.44 -15.25
CA ASP A 80 -11.86 -10.77 -15.83
C ASP A 80 -11.58 -10.69 -17.34
N HIS A 81 -12.31 -9.84 -18.06
CA HIS A 81 -12.11 -9.62 -19.49
C HIS A 81 -10.74 -8.99 -19.80
N LEU A 82 -10.36 -7.91 -19.12
CA LEU A 82 -9.05 -7.28 -19.28
C LEU A 82 -7.91 -8.25 -18.97
N SER A 83 -8.06 -9.06 -17.92
CA SER A 83 -7.10 -10.10 -17.57
C SER A 83 -6.94 -11.12 -18.70
N ALA A 84 -8.04 -11.56 -19.32
CA ALA A 84 -7.99 -12.48 -20.46
C ALA A 84 -7.27 -11.87 -21.68
N CYS A 85 -7.46 -10.57 -21.94
CA CYS A 85 -6.77 -9.85 -23.01
C CYS A 85 -5.27 -9.69 -22.74
N ILE A 86 -4.89 -9.32 -21.52
CA ILE A 86 -3.52 -8.93 -21.14
C ILE A 86 -2.63 -10.16 -20.83
N PHE A 87 -3.21 -11.22 -20.28
CA PHE A 87 -2.42 -12.42 -19.93
C PHE A 87 -2.33 -13.43 -21.08
N ASN A 88 -2.74 -13.04 -22.30
CA ASN A 88 -2.57 -13.86 -23.49
C ASN A 88 -1.10 -13.89 -23.94
N THR A 89 -0.57 -15.09 -24.17
CA THR A 89 0.84 -15.36 -24.54
C THR A 89 1.32 -14.53 -25.73
N ARG A 90 0.46 -14.27 -26.72
CA ARG A 90 0.85 -13.45 -27.90
C ARG A 90 1.11 -12.00 -27.55
N ALA A 91 0.32 -11.42 -26.64
CA ALA A 91 0.48 -10.03 -26.21
C ALA A 91 1.78 -9.84 -25.42
N MET A 92 2.14 -10.82 -24.58
CA MET A 92 3.38 -10.80 -23.80
C MET A 92 4.66 -11.01 -24.62
N GLN A 93 4.56 -11.53 -25.85
CA GLN A 93 5.73 -11.78 -26.71
C GLN A 93 6.16 -10.58 -27.55
N GLN A 94 5.33 -9.54 -27.65
CA GLN A 94 5.64 -8.32 -28.40
C GLN A 94 6.36 -7.29 -27.52
N SER A 95 6.98 -6.28 -28.14
CA SER A 95 7.48 -5.10 -27.42
C SER A 95 6.29 -4.41 -26.76
N LEU A 96 6.35 -4.27 -25.43
CA LEU A 96 5.22 -3.79 -24.63
C LEU A 96 5.20 -2.26 -24.67
N THR A 97 4.07 -1.70 -25.09
CA THR A 97 3.85 -0.26 -25.08
C THR A 97 3.60 0.25 -23.65
N THR A 98 3.88 1.53 -23.40
CA THR A 98 3.64 2.18 -22.11
C THR A 98 2.19 2.03 -21.66
N ASP A 99 1.23 2.24 -22.56
CA ASP A 99 -0.21 2.08 -22.27
C ASP A 99 -0.58 0.65 -21.87
N TYR A 100 0.08 -0.36 -22.47
CA TYR A 100 -0.13 -1.75 -22.11
C TYR A 100 0.35 -2.04 -20.68
N LEU A 101 1.55 -1.54 -20.32
CA LEU A 101 2.10 -1.67 -18.98
C LEU A 101 1.28 -0.91 -17.94
N GLN A 102 0.78 0.30 -18.26
CA GLN A 102 -0.17 1.04 -17.43
C GLN A 102 -1.43 0.20 -17.18
N THR A 103 -2.02 -0.35 -18.24
CA THR A 103 -3.23 -1.19 -18.15
C THR A 103 -2.98 -2.42 -17.27
N LEU A 104 -1.88 -3.14 -17.52
CA LEU A 104 -1.48 -4.33 -16.76
C LEU A 104 -1.32 -4.02 -15.27
N LEU A 105 -0.60 -2.95 -14.93
CA LEU A 105 -0.36 -2.54 -13.56
C LEU A 105 -1.66 -2.10 -12.85
N LEU A 106 -2.56 -1.40 -13.54
CA LEU A 106 -3.87 -1.03 -13.00
C LEU A 106 -4.75 -2.26 -12.75
N VAL A 107 -4.80 -3.22 -13.67
CA VAL A 107 -5.56 -4.47 -13.49
C VAL A 107 -5.01 -5.25 -12.29
N LEU A 108 -3.69 -5.39 -12.18
CA LEU A 108 -3.07 -6.10 -11.04
C LEU A 108 -3.31 -5.39 -9.70
N ALA A 109 -3.18 -4.06 -9.66
CA ALA A 109 -3.45 -3.30 -8.44
C ALA A 109 -4.92 -3.38 -8.02
N HIS A 110 -5.86 -3.35 -8.98
CA HIS A 110 -7.28 -3.57 -8.72
C HIS A 110 -7.53 -4.96 -8.13
N GLY A 111 -7.04 -6.00 -8.81
CA GLY A 111 -7.22 -7.38 -8.37
C GLY A 111 -6.63 -7.65 -6.99
N LYS A 112 -5.46 -7.07 -6.71
CA LYS A 112 -4.81 -7.25 -5.42
C LYS A 112 -5.57 -6.61 -4.27
N MET A 113 -6.02 -5.38 -4.44
CA MET A 113 -6.41 -4.53 -3.31
C MET A 113 -7.92 -4.33 -3.19
N PHE A 114 -8.67 -4.37 -4.29
CA PHE A 114 -10.02 -3.81 -4.39
C PHE A 114 -11.07 -4.75 -4.96
N SER A 115 -10.75 -6.04 -5.10
CA SER A 115 -11.59 -6.99 -5.83
C SER A 115 -11.89 -8.26 -5.01
N SER A 116 -12.25 -9.34 -5.71
CA SER A 116 -12.51 -10.67 -5.14
C SER A 116 -11.23 -11.40 -4.67
N ARG A 117 -11.42 -12.45 -3.86
CA ARG A 117 -10.40 -13.41 -3.44
C ARG A 117 -9.73 -14.09 -4.64
N LYS A 118 -10.53 -14.47 -5.65
CA LYS A 118 -10.05 -15.01 -6.93
C LYS A 118 -9.10 -14.03 -7.61
N HIS A 119 -9.50 -12.77 -7.73
CA HIS A 119 -8.67 -11.73 -8.36
C HIS A 119 -7.40 -11.44 -7.57
N HIS A 120 -7.47 -11.46 -6.24
CA HIS A 120 -6.29 -11.26 -5.38
C HIS A 120 -5.22 -12.34 -5.59
N GLU A 121 -5.64 -13.60 -5.70
CA GLU A 121 -4.76 -14.74 -5.95
C GLU A 121 -4.16 -14.68 -7.35
N MET A 122 -4.98 -14.41 -8.35
CA MET A 122 -4.52 -14.24 -9.73
C MET A 122 -3.54 -13.07 -9.85
N ALA A 123 -3.84 -11.94 -9.22
CA ALA A 123 -2.95 -10.78 -9.19
C ALA A 123 -1.61 -11.11 -8.51
N HIS A 124 -1.60 -11.96 -7.47
CA HIS A 124 -0.35 -12.40 -6.86
C HIS A 124 0.52 -13.24 -7.81
N ILE A 125 -0.08 -14.19 -8.54
CA ILE A 125 0.62 -15.04 -9.51
C ILE A 125 1.21 -14.17 -10.63
N PHE A 126 0.38 -13.31 -11.22
CA PHE A 126 0.78 -12.49 -12.35
C PHE A 126 1.67 -11.31 -11.97
N HIS A 127 1.70 -10.90 -10.71
CA HIS A 127 2.66 -9.90 -10.21
C HIS A 127 4.11 -10.34 -10.49
N SER A 128 4.46 -11.59 -10.16
CA SER A 128 5.79 -12.14 -10.46
C SER A 128 6.09 -12.16 -11.96
N ALA A 129 5.10 -12.52 -12.79
CA ALA A 129 5.23 -12.50 -14.24
C ALA A 129 5.45 -11.07 -14.77
N MET A 130 4.69 -10.10 -14.26
CA MET A 130 4.84 -8.68 -14.57
C MET A 130 6.24 -8.17 -14.20
N ILE A 131 6.75 -8.46 -13.01
CA ILE A 131 8.11 -8.06 -12.62
C ILE A 131 9.16 -8.62 -13.61
N ASN A 132 8.99 -9.87 -14.05
CA ASN A 132 9.88 -10.46 -15.05
C ASN A 132 9.76 -9.80 -16.43
N LEU A 133 8.57 -9.30 -16.81
CA LEU A 133 8.42 -8.48 -18.01
C LEU A 133 9.18 -7.16 -17.89
N PHE A 134 9.07 -6.46 -16.76
CA PHE A 134 9.84 -5.24 -16.52
C PHE A 134 11.36 -5.48 -16.55
N ARG A 135 11.83 -6.62 -16.00
CA ARG A 135 13.24 -7.02 -16.09
C ARG A 135 13.68 -7.30 -17.54
N ARG A 136 12.82 -7.93 -18.34
CA ARG A 136 13.10 -8.20 -19.77
C ARG A 136 13.27 -6.90 -20.56
N GLU A 137 12.46 -5.89 -20.26
CA GLU A 137 12.53 -4.57 -20.90
C GLU A 137 13.60 -3.64 -20.26
N ASP A 138 14.44 -4.15 -19.34
CA ASP A 138 15.44 -3.39 -18.57
C ASP A 138 14.87 -2.11 -17.89
N ALA A 139 13.60 -2.16 -17.50
CA ALA A 139 12.85 -0.99 -17.01
C ALA A 139 13.33 -0.47 -15.64
N PHE A 140 14.17 -1.24 -14.92
CA PHE A 140 14.75 -0.85 -13.63
C PHE A 140 16.14 -0.20 -13.73
N SER A 141 16.64 -0.03 -14.95
CA SER A 141 17.90 0.62 -15.27
C SER A 141 17.68 1.94 -16.01
N PRO A 142 18.60 2.92 -15.90
CA PRO A 142 18.51 4.13 -16.70
C PRO A 142 18.50 3.79 -18.19
N GLN A 143 17.46 4.21 -18.90
CA GLN A 143 17.41 4.00 -20.35
C GLN A 143 18.51 4.84 -21.02
N VAL A 144 19.32 4.19 -21.84
CA VAL A 144 20.36 4.87 -22.62
C VAL A 144 19.67 5.82 -23.60
N LEU A 145 20.03 7.10 -23.54
CA LEU A 145 19.57 8.10 -24.50
C LEU A 145 19.93 7.61 -25.91
N SER A 146 18.95 7.18 -26.70
CA SER A 146 19.11 7.26 -28.15
C SER A 146 19.42 8.72 -28.43
N ALA A 147 20.58 9.00 -29.04
CA ALA A 147 20.96 10.35 -29.41
C ALA A 147 19.74 11.01 -30.06
N GLU A 148 19.20 12.07 -29.44
CA GLU A 148 18.02 12.74 -29.98
C GLU A 148 18.31 13.05 -31.44
N ALA A 149 17.46 12.56 -32.34
CA ALA A 149 17.70 12.75 -33.76
C ALA A 149 17.82 14.25 -34.04
N SER A 150 18.96 14.66 -34.59
CA SER A 150 19.25 16.05 -34.96
C SER A 150 18.09 16.58 -35.82
N GLY A 151 17.35 17.57 -35.31
CA GLY A 151 16.18 18.15 -35.99
C GLY A 151 14.81 17.82 -35.40
N SER A 152 14.72 17.08 -34.29
CA SER A 152 13.45 16.82 -33.60
C SER A 152 12.81 18.13 -33.08
N SER A 153 11.51 18.30 -33.30
CA SER A 153 10.76 19.46 -32.80
C SER A 153 10.66 19.45 -31.27
N LEU A 154 10.34 20.59 -30.66
CA LEU A 154 10.16 20.68 -29.21
C LEU A 154 9.06 19.73 -28.72
N GLU A 155 7.98 19.62 -29.47
CA GLU A 155 6.88 18.68 -29.21
C GLU A 155 7.36 17.23 -29.21
N GLN A 156 8.14 16.81 -30.22
CA GLN A 156 8.66 15.45 -30.29
C GLN A 156 9.60 15.11 -29.13
N LYS A 157 10.41 16.09 -28.69
CA LYS A 157 11.28 15.94 -27.51
C LYS A 157 10.46 15.79 -26.24
N TRP A 158 9.42 16.60 -26.08
CA TRP A 158 8.54 16.54 -24.92
C TRP A 158 7.77 15.21 -24.85
N GLN A 159 7.19 14.75 -25.96
CA GLN A 159 6.51 13.44 -26.01
C GLN A 159 7.49 12.29 -25.70
N SER A 160 8.69 12.31 -26.29
CA SER A 160 9.73 11.31 -25.99
C SER A 160 10.21 11.37 -24.53
N TRP A 161 10.14 12.53 -23.89
CA TRP A 161 10.41 12.68 -22.46
C TRP A 161 9.27 12.12 -21.61
N ILE A 162 8.01 12.39 -21.96
CA ILE A 162 6.83 11.84 -21.28
C ILE A 162 6.90 10.31 -21.26
N GLU A 163 7.23 9.68 -22.38
CA GLU A 163 7.33 8.20 -22.45
C GLU A 163 8.38 7.65 -21.48
N ARG A 164 9.57 8.25 -21.41
CA ARG A 164 10.65 7.83 -20.50
C ARG A 164 10.30 8.04 -19.03
N GLU A 165 9.72 9.18 -18.71
CA GLU A 165 9.28 9.49 -17.36
C GLU A 165 8.10 8.58 -16.95
N SER A 166 7.18 8.27 -17.88
CA SER A 166 6.11 7.29 -17.68
C SER A 166 6.67 5.91 -17.34
N MET A 167 7.66 5.42 -18.11
CA MET A 167 8.30 4.14 -17.84
C MET A 167 9.00 4.11 -16.47
N THR A 168 9.68 5.19 -16.11
CA THR A 168 10.31 5.35 -14.78
C THR A 168 9.26 5.27 -13.67
N ARG A 169 8.14 5.98 -13.82
CA ARG A 169 7.03 5.97 -12.85
C ARG A 169 6.35 4.60 -12.75
N LEU A 170 6.21 3.89 -13.86
CA LEU A 170 5.69 2.51 -13.90
C LEU A 170 6.61 1.53 -13.19
N ALA A 171 7.92 1.60 -13.41
CA ALA A 171 8.90 0.75 -12.73
C ALA A 171 8.87 0.96 -11.22
N PHE A 172 8.80 2.21 -10.76
CA PHE A 172 8.61 2.50 -9.34
C PHE A 172 7.25 2.06 -8.81
N PHE A 173 6.18 2.17 -9.60
CA PHE A 173 4.87 1.68 -9.17
C PHE A 173 4.89 0.16 -8.98
N ALA A 174 5.51 -0.60 -9.89
CA ALA A 174 5.73 -2.03 -9.76
C ALA A 174 6.53 -2.38 -8.49
N PHE A 175 7.60 -1.64 -8.19
CA PHE A 175 8.38 -1.78 -6.95
C PHE A 175 7.55 -1.48 -5.70
N MET A 176 6.76 -0.41 -5.70
CA MET A 176 5.90 -0.04 -4.58
C MET A 176 4.81 -1.08 -4.34
N MET A 177 4.18 -1.61 -5.41
CA MET A 177 3.22 -2.72 -5.31
C MET A 177 3.86 -3.95 -4.67
N ASP A 178 5.09 -4.31 -5.07
CA ASP A 178 5.82 -5.45 -4.50
C ASP A 178 6.06 -5.28 -2.99
N ALA A 179 6.53 -4.09 -2.58
CA ALA A 179 6.72 -3.76 -1.17
C ALA A 179 5.40 -3.76 -0.37
N GLN A 180 4.31 -3.25 -0.95
CA GLN A 180 2.98 -3.26 -0.35
C GLN A 180 2.43 -4.67 -0.17
N HIS A 181 2.59 -5.54 -1.17
CA HIS A 181 2.14 -6.93 -1.10
C HIS A 181 2.81 -7.68 0.05
N ALA A 182 4.10 -7.45 0.24
CA ALA A 182 4.84 -8.05 1.34
C ALA A 182 4.37 -7.53 2.70
N MET A 183 4.09 -6.23 2.80
CA MET A 183 3.68 -5.63 4.06
C MET A 183 2.24 -5.98 4.48
N TYR A 184 1.25 -5.91 3.58
CA TYR A 184 -0.16 -6.13 3.93
C TYR A 184 -0.54 -7.61 3.97
N PHE A 185 -0.04 -8.36 3.00
CA PHE A 185 -0.50 -9.72 2.75
C PHE A 185 0.57 -10.76 3.06
N MET A 186 1.72 -10.33 3.58
CA MET A 186 2.83 -11.18 4.01
C MET A 186 3.44 -12.02 2.88
N HIS A 187 3.28 -11.58 1.63
CA HIS A 187 3.92 -12.25 0.50
C HIS A 187 5.44 -12.02 0.52
N THR A 188 6.18 -12.98 -0.03
CA THR A 188 7.60 -12.77 -0.28
C THR A 188 7.76 -11.74 -1.41
N PRO A 189 8.51 -10.64 -1.19
CA PRO A 189 8.77 -9.67 -2.24
C PRO A 189 9.61 -10.29 -3.36
N VAL A 190 9.33 -9.88 -4.61
CA VAL A 190 10.04 -10.33 -5.81
C VAL A 190 11.17 -9.37 -6.17
N LEU A 191 11.11 -8.12 -5.72
CA LEU A 191 12.10 -7.08 -5.93
C LEU A 191 12.83 -6.71 -4.63
N ASN A 192 14.12 -6.43 -4.77
CA ASN A 192 14.93 -5.79 -3.73
C ASN A 192 15.29 -4.36 -4.12
N VAL A 193 15.57 -3.49 -3.15
CA VAL A 193 16.11 -2.14 -3.40
C VAL A 193 17.37 -2.14 -4.27
N ASN A 194 18.16 -3.22 -4.25
CA ASN A 194 19.34 -3.40 -5.08
C ASN A 194 19.02 -3.64 -6.56
N ASP A 195 17.81 -4.09 -6.90
CA ASP A 195 17.39 -4.27 -8.29
C ASP A 195 17.12 -2.93 -8.99
N ILE A 196 16.87 -1.87 -8.21
CA ILE A 196 16.46 -0.56 -8.72
C ILE A 196 17.68 0.35 -8.91
N HIS A 197 17.95 0.71 -10.16
CA HIS A 197 19.08 1.56 -10.58
C HIS A 197 18.65 2.94 -11.09
N LEU A 198 17.36 3.27 -10.96
CA LEU A 198 16.75 4.49 -11.49
C LEU A 198 17.03 5.75 -10.64
N GLN A 199 16.96 6.90 -11.31
CA GLN A 199 16.73 8.20 -10.67
C GLN A 199 15.30 8.28 -10.14
N LEU A 200 15.08 9.04 -9.07
CA LEU A 200 13.72 9.34 -8.62
C LEU A 200 12.94 10.08 -9.71
N PRO A 201 11.60 9.92 -9.77
CA PRO A 201 10.76 10.69 -10.68
C PRO A 201 10.97 12.21 -10.53
N CYS A 202 10.78 12.90 -11.65
CA CYS A 202 10.98 14.34 -11.74
C CYS A 202 10.01 15.13 -10.83
N GLU A 203 10.30 16.43 -10.70
CA GLU A 203 9.43 17.39 -10.01
C GLU A 203 8.07 17.52 -10.72
N ASP A 204 7.02 17.77 -9.94
CA ASP A 204 5.64 17.84 -10.44
C ASP A 204 5.43 18.97 -11.47
N VAL A 205 6.23 20.03 -11.43
CA VAL A 205 6.19 21.11 -12.44
C VAL A 205 6.54 20.62 -13.85
N LEU A 206 7.42 19.62 -13.95
CA LEU A 206 7.78 19.00 -15.22
C LEU A 206 6.70 18.01 -15.67
N TRP A 207 6.26 17.16 -14.74
CA TRP A 207 5.27 16.11 -15.02
C TRP A 207 3.86 16.64 -15.27
N ASN A 208 3.52 17.83 -14.78
CA ASN A 208 2.21 18.44 -14.99
C ASN A 208 2.24 19.54 -16.04
N ALA A 209 3.36 19.73 -16.76
CA ALA A 209 3.42 20.66 -17.88
C ALA A 209 2.35 20.29 -18.92
N ALA A 210 1.59 21.27 -19.41
CA ALA A 210 0.51 21.02 -20.37
C ALA A 210 0.94 21.23 -21.83
N THR A 211 2.15 21.73 -22.05
CA THR A 211 2.72 22.03 -23.38
C THR A 211 4.23 21.83 -23.37
N ALA A 212 4.80 21.60 -24.55
CA ALA A 212 6.24 21.44 -24.72
C ALA A 212 7.02 22.69 -24.30
N GLU A 213 6.46 23.89 -24.51
CA GLU A 213 7.07 25.16 -24.09
C GLU A 213 7.13 25.30 -22.57
N GLN A 214 6.05 24.93 -21.86
CA GLN A 214 6.01 24.94 -20.40
C GLN A 214 7.01 23.95 -19.81
N TRP A 215 7.07 22.74 -20.39
CA TRP A 215 8.04 21.72 -20.01
C TRP A 215 9.47 22.23 -20.21
N HIS A 216 9.78 22.77 -21.38
CA HIS A 216 11.13 23.26 -21.70
C HIS A 216 11.57 24.40 -20.79
N LYS A 217 10.67 25.36 -20.52
CA LYS A 217 10.95 26.46 -19.59
C LYS A 217 11.24 25.96 -18.19
N SER A 218 10.44 24.99 -17.70
CA SER A 218 10.61 24.44 -16.36
C SER A 218 11.90 23.62 -16.27
N ALA A 219 12.22 22.83 -17.30
CA ALA A 219 13.43 22.01 -17.39
C ALA A 219 14.72 22.82 -17.30
N GLN A 220 14.72 24.10 -17.71
CA GLN A 220 15.86 25.00 -17.57
C GLN A 220 16.14 25.44 -16.12
N THR A 221 15.14 25.31 -15.23
CA THR A 221 15.21 25.81 -13.85
C THR A 221 15.24 24.70 -12.80
N THR A 222 14.81 23.49 -13.16
CA THR A 222 14.79 22.31 -12.28
C THR A 222 16.14 21.62 -12.24
N CYS A 223 16.50 21.05 -11.09
CA CYS A 223 17.69 20.22 -10.96
C CYS A 223 17.46 18.79 -11.46
N GLU A 224 18.54 18.11 -11.82
CA GLU A 224 18.48 16.67 -12.13
C GLU A 224 18.07 15.87 -10.88
N SER A 225 17.21 14.86 -11.07
CA SER A 225 16.73 14.04 -9.97
C SER A 225 17.82 13.06 -9.48
N PRO A 226 18.01 12.90 -8.17
CA PRO A 226 19.04 12.02 -7.64
C PRO A 226 18.63 10.54 -7.76
N TYR A 227 19.61 9.65 -7.66
CA TYR A 227 19.39 8.20 -7.68
C TYR A 227 18.63 7.73 -6.43
N PHE A 228 17.65 6.85 -6.63
CA PHE A 228 16.80 6.30 -5.57
C PHE A 228 17.62 5.73 -4.40
N ARG A 229 18.60 4.86 -4.68
CA ARG A 229 19.44 4.23 -3.65
C ARG A 229 20.30 5.22 -2.88
N GLN A 230 20.72 6.31 -3.51
CA GLN A 230 21.48 7.36 -2.85
C GLN A 230 20.61 8.06 -1.80
N CYS A 231 19.38 8.45 -2.16
CA CYS A 231 18.45 9.07 -1.24
C CYS A 231 18.05 8.12 -0.10
N LEU A 232 17.80 6.83 -0.41
CA LEU A 232 17.49 5.83 0.61
C LEU A 232 18.63 5.69 1.64
N ARG A 233 19.89 5.65 1.16
CA ARG A 233 21.07 5.60 2.04
C ARG A 233 21.21 6.87 2.90
N SER A 234 20.86 8.04 2.36
CA SER A 234 20.85 9.29 3.13
C SER A 234 19.85 9.23 4.28
N LEU A 235 18.63 8.74 4.04
CA LEU A 235 17.60 8.58 5.08
C LEU A 235 18.08 7.65 6.20
N LEU A 236 18.66 6.50 5.86
CA LEU A 236 19.24 5.56 6.83
C LEU A 236 20.42 6.15 7.63
N ARG A 237 21.05 7.21 7.13
CA ARG A 237 22.11 7.99 7.79
C ARG A 237 21.59 9.23 8.51
N LYS A 238 20.28 9.33 8.74
CA LYS A 238 19.61 10.47 9.40
C LYS A 238 19.73 11.79 8.62
N ILE A 239 19.93 11.71 7.31
CA ILE A 239 19.95 12.88 6.42
C ILE A 239 18.57 12.97 5.75
N PRO A 240 17.77 14.02 6.02
CA PRO A 240 16.43 14.14 5.47
C PRO A 240 16.46 14.30 3.94
N ALA A 241 15.38 13.86 3.30
CA ALA A 241 15.20 14.07 1.86
C ALA A 241 15.08 15.59 1.57
N PRO A 242 15.74 16.10 0.51
CA PRO A 242 15.59 17.49 0.08
C PRO A 242 14.13 17.92 -0.11
N HIS A 243 13.84 19.19 0.16
CA HIS A 243 12.49 19.74 0.03
C HIS A 243 11.93 19.68 -1.41
N GLY A 244 12.78 19.68 -2.44
CA GLY A 244 12.39 19.65 -3.85
C GLY A 244 11.87 18.29 -4.39
N HIS A 245 11.81 17.23 -3.57
CA HIS A 245 11.24 15.96 -4.03
C HIS A 245 9.72 16.03 -4.14
N SER A 246 9.17 15.56 -5.28
CA SER A 246 7.73 15.37 -5.45
C SER A 246 7.14 14.42 -4.40
N PRO A 247 5.83 14.55 -4.08
CA PRO A 247 5.15 13.62 -3.17
C PRO A 247 5.30 12.15 -3.59
N TYR A 248 5.29 11.88 -4.90
CA TYR A 248 5.50 10.52 -5.42
C TYR A 248 6.91 9.99 -5.14
N SER A 249 7.95 10.82 -5.35
CA SER A 249 9.34 10.46 -5.03
C SER A 249 9.55 10.18 -3.54
N ARG A 250 8.90 10.96 -2.66
CA ARG A 250 8.89 10.70 -1.21
C ARG A 250 8.17 9.39 -0.87
N PHE A 251 7.06 9.12 -1.55
CA PHE A 251 6.31 7.89 -1.36
C PHE A 251 7.11 6.66 -1.81
N ILE A 252 7.87 6.76 -2.90
CA ILE A 252 8.82 5.73 -3.34
C ILE A 252 9.89 5.46 -2.27
N LEU A 253 10.48 6.50 -1.67
CA LEU A 253 11.50 6.36 -0.63
C LEU A 253 10.96 5.63 0.60
N LEU A 254 9.72 5.90 0.99
CA LEU A 254 9.05 5.18 2.07
C LEU A 254 8.93 3.68 1.78
N HIS A 255 8.48 3.31 0.57
CA HIS A 255 8.44 1.90 0.15
C HIS A 255 9.84 1.27 0.04
N GLY A 256 10.86 2.07 -0.28
CA GLY A 256 12.26 1.69 -0.19
C GLY A 256 12.65 1.24 1.22
N LEU A 257 12.30 2.04 2.24
CA LEU A 257 12.54 1.69 3.64
C LEU A 257 11.77 0.42 4.05
N PHE A 258 10.56 0.22 3.51
CA PHE A 258 9.75 -0.98 3.78
C PHE A 258 10.34 -2.23 3.18
N SER A 259 10.87 -2.13 1.95
CA SER A 259 11.57 -3.25 1.30
C SER A 259 12.82 -3.66 2.10
N VAL A 260 13.57 -2.68 2.63
CA VAL A 260 14.71 -2.96 3.53
C VAL A 260 14.24 -3.60 4.85
N ALA A 261 13.16 -3.12 5.45
CA ALA A 261 12.58 -3.70 6.67
C ALA A 261 12.11 -5.14 6.45
N THR A 262 11.45 -5.43 5.33
CA THR A 262 10.98 -6.77 4.96
C THR A 262 12.15 -7.73 4.74
N SER A 263 13.23 -7.24 4.12
CA SER A 263 14.47 -8.02 3.96
C SER A 263 15.09 -8.39 5.31
N LEU A 264 15.03 -7.49 6.30
CA LEU A 264 15.50 -7.78 7.66
C LEU A 264 14.71 -8.93 8.31
N HIS A 265 13.39 -8.95 8.18
CA HIS A 265 12.55 -10.04 8.73
C HIS A 265 12.79 -11.39 8.05
N THR A 266 13.04 -11.37 6.75
CA THR A 266 13.41 -12.59 6.00
C THR A 266 14.73 -13.14 6.52
N ASN A 267 15.72 -12.27 6.73
CA ASN A 267 17.02 -12.64 7.29
C ASN A 267 16.90 -13.11 8.75
N GLU A 268 16.09 -12.44 9.58
CA GLU A 268 15.80 -12.84 10.96
C GLU A 268 15.25 -14.28 11.04
N SER A 269 14.28 -14.60 10.19
CA SER A 269 13.72 -15.95 10.09
C SER A 269 14.79 -16.97 9.69
N MET A 270 15.67 -16.61 8.75
CA MET A 270 16.80 -17.45 8.33
C MET A 270 17.80 -17.68 9.47
N TYR A 271 18.21 -16.64 10.20
CA TYR A 271 19.12 -16.75 11.33
C TYR A 271 18.57 -17.66 12.44
N LEU A 272 17.29 -17.47 12.80
CA LEU A 272 16.60 -18.30 13.79
C LEU A 272 16.58 -19.78 13.37
N ASN A 273 16.26 -20.06 12.11
CA ASN A 273 16.24 -21.43 11.57
C ASN A 273 17.63 -22.07 11.54
N MET A 274 18.69 -21.27 11.42
CA MET A 274 20.08 -21.73 11.44
C MET A 274 20.73 -21.71 12.84
N GLY A 275 19.99 -21.33 13.89
CA GLY A 275 20.51 -21.23 15.25
C GLY A 275 21.61 -20.15 15.42
N MET A 276 21.61 -19.14 14.56
CA MET A 276 22.59 -18.06 14.55
C MET A 276 22.00 -16.78 15.15
N THR A 277 22.85 -15.93 15.71
CA THR A 277 22.46 -14.58 16.18
C THR A 277 23.06 -13.53 15.22
N GLY A 278 22.19 -12.73 14.60
CA GLY A 278 22.60 -11.60 13.76
C GLY A 278 22.46 -10.27 14.51
N PRO A 279 23.07 -9.17 14.02
CA PRO A 279 22.93 -7.83 14.58
C PRO A 279 21.55 -7.21 14.26
N LEU A 280 20.47 -7.97 14.45
CA LEU A 280 19.12 -7.63 14.01
C LEU A 280 18.60 -6.37 14.70
N ASP A 281 18.89 -6.20 15.99
CA ASP A 281 18.47 -5.04 16.78
C ASP A 281 19.14 -3.73 16.31
N GLU A 282 20.39 -3.80 15.89
CA GLU A 282 21.12 -2.64 15.34
C GLU A 282 20.52 -2.22 14.00
N TRP A 283 20.32 -3.19 13.09
CA TRP A 283 19.65 -2.92 11.81
C TRP A 283 18.23 -2.41 11.99
N ARG A 284 17.47 -2.98 12.93
CA ARG A 284 16.12 -2.53 13.26
C ARG A 284 16.13 -1.08 13.71
N ALA A 285 17.07 -0.69 14.57
CA ALA A 285 17.22 0.70 15.02
C ALA A 285 17.59 1.65 13.87
N ILE A 286 18.50 1.25 12.97
CA ILE A 286 18.89 2.04 11.79
C ILE A 286 17.68 2.29 10.87
N ILE A 287 16.91 1.25 10.57
CA ILE A 287 15.75 1.37 9.66
C ILE A 287 14.64 2.16 10.34
N SER A 288 14.34 1.90 11.62
CA SER A 288 13.36 2.66 12.39
C SER A 288 13.68 4.16 12.37
N GLN A 289 14.95 4.50 12.59
CA GLN A 289 15.41 5.89 12.54
C GLN A 289 15.32 6.50 11.13
N GLY A 290 15.56 5.70 10.09
CA GLY A 290 15.39 6.12 8.70
C GLY A 290 13.94 6.47 8.39
N ILE A 291 12.98 5.67 8.88
CA ILE A 291 11.54 5.94 8.76
C ILE A 291 11.16 7.21 9.52
N GLU A 292 11.71 7.44 10.71
CA GLU A 292 11.50 8.69 11.46
C GLU A 292 12.07 9.91 10.75
N THR A 293 13.26 9.78 10.17
CA THR A 293 13.92 10.84 9.39
C THR A 293 13.12 11.20 8.14
N TRP A 294 12.56 10.18 7.47
CA TRP A 294 11.61 10.38 6.38
C TRP A 294 10.34 11.08 6.90
N SER A 295 9.76 10.59 7.99
CA SER A 295 8.49 11.10 8.54
C SER A 295 8.59 12.55 9.04
N SER A 296 9.73 12.95 9.60
CA SER A 296 9.95 14.33 10.04
C SER A 296 10.07 15.29 8.85
N SER A 297 10.57 14.81 7.71
CA SER A 297 10.65 15.59 6.48
C SER A 297 9.28 15.85 5.82
N GLU A 298 8.23 15.11 6.21
CA GLU A 298 6.85 15.29 5.73
C GLU A 298 6.08 16.38 6.49
N LEU A 299 6.52 16.76 7.70
CA LEU A 299 5.79 17.70 8.55
C LEU A 299 5.65 19.11 7.94
N PHE A 300 6.47 19.42 6.94
CA PHE A 300 6.55 20.75 6.31
C PHE A 300 5.92 20.82 4.92
N ILE A 301 5.22 19.76 4.48
CA ILE A 301 4.62 19.67 3.15
C ILE A 301 3.12 19.91 3.25
N GLU A 302 2.56 20.57 2.23
CA GLU A 302 1.10 20.67 2.06
C GLU A 302 0.46 19.29 2.06
N THR A 303 -0.68 19.16 2.72
CA THR A 303 -1.38 17.88 2.85
C THR A 303 -1.96 17.45 1.51
N SER A 304 -1.37 16.41 0.91
CA SER A 304 -1.91 15.67 -0.23
C SER A 304 -2.42 14.29 0.18
N LEU A 305 -3.21 13.65 -0.70
CA LEU A 305 -3.65 12.25 -0.51
C LEU A 305 -2.46 11.30 -0.34
N SER A 306 -1.43 11.46 -1.17
CA SER A 306 -0.19 10.68 -1.07
C SER A 306 0.55 10.91 0.24
N SER A 307 0.65 12.15 0.74
CA SER A 307 1.29 12.44 2.03
C SER A 307 0.49 11.86 3.20
N ALA A 308 -0.84 11.90 3.15
CA ALA A 308 -1.70 11.28 4.15
C ALA A 308 -1.56 9.74 4.16
N ALA A 309 -1.57 9.10 2.99
CA ALA A 309 -1.29 7.68 2.83
C ALA A 309 0.12 7.31 3.33
N ALA A 310 1.11 8.18 3.08
CA ALA A 310 2.49 7.95 3.47
C ALA A 310 2.69 8.05 4.99
N ARG A 311 1.99 8.96 5.70
CA ARG A 311 1.98 9.00 7.17
C ARG A 311 1.38 7.74 7.79
N LEU A 312 0.25 7.28 7.26
CA LEU A 312 -0.37 6.02 7.66
C LEU A 312 0.61 4.84 7.47
N LEU A 313 1.25 4.82 6.31
CA LEU A 313 2.17 3.76 5.93
C LEU A 313 3.44 3.75 6.78
N SER A 314 3.99 4.92 7.13
CA SER A 314 5.17 4.98 7.99
C SER A 314 4.89 4.39 9.38
N ARG A 315 3.69 4.61 9.94
CA ARG A 315 3.23 3.93 11.15
C ARG A 315 3.11 2.42 10.93
N MET A 316 2.50 2.00 9.83
CA MET A 316 2.35 0.59 9.49
C MET A 316 3.70 -0.13 9.43
N ALA A 317 4.72 0.48 8.83
CA ALA A 317 6.04 -0.13 8.77
C ALA A 317 6.75 -0.23 10.12
N GLN A 318 6.53 0.73 11.03
CA GLN A 318 7.01 0.58 12.40
C GLN A 318 6.30 -0.59 13.11
N ILE A 319 5.00 -0.78 12.86
CA ILE A 319 4.26 -1.92 13.40
C ILE A 319 4.85 -3.24 12.87
N THR A 320 4.99 -3.40 11.55
CA THR A 320 5.53 -4.63 10.96
C THR A 320 6.97 -4.87 11.39
N MET A 321 7.76 -3.81 11.55
CA MET A 321 9.13 -3.90 12.03
C MET A 321 9.22 -4.39 13.47
N HIS A 322 8.21 -4.17 14.30
CA HIS A 322 8.22 -4.58 15.70
C HIS A 322 7.29 -5.75 16.00
N CYS A 323 6.51 -6.23 15.03
CA CYS A 323 5.56 -7.31 15.20
C CYS A 323 5.35 -8.07 13.88
N HIS A 324 5.60 -9.38 13.89
CA HIS A 324 5.42 -10.21 12.70
C HIS A 324 3.94 -10.56 12.49
N LEU A 325 3.31 -9.95 11.48
CA LEU A 325 1.86 -10.08 11.24
C LEU A 325 1.39 -11.51 11.00
N TYR A 326 2.23 -12.39 10.44
CA TYR A 326 1.87 -13.80 10.27
C TYR A 326 1.40 -14.45 11.58
N HIS A 327 2.17 -14.29 12.66
CA HIS A 327 1.81 -14.87 13.95
C HIS A 327 0.57 -14.21 14.53
N VAL A 328 0.39 -12.89 14.31
CA VAL A 328 -0.82 -12.15 14.70
C VAL A 328 -2.06 -12.72 14.02
N HIS A 329 -2.02 -12.95 12.70
CA HIS A 329 -3.15 -13.51 11.95
C HIS A 329 -3.45 -14.97 12.34
N VAL A 330 -2.41 -15.80 12.52
CA VAL A 330 -2.57 -17.19 12.97
C VAL A 330 -3.22 -17.23 14.36
N PHE A 331 -2.72 -16.44 15.31
CA PHE A 331 -3.26 -16.36 16.67
C PHE A 331 -4.68 -15.79 16.71
N SER A 332 -5.00 -14.89 15.77
CA SER A 332 -6.35 -14.36 15.57
C SER A 332 -7.32 -15.36 14.93
N GLY A 333 -6.85 -16.57 14.59
CA GLY A 333 -7.66 -17.67 14.07
C GLY A 333 -7.90 -17.62 12.56
N ALA A 334 -6.95 -17.09 11.78
CA ALA A 334 -7.03 -17.15 10.32
C ALA A 334 -7.15 -18.63 9.85
N PRO A 335 -8.12 -18.98 8.98
CA PRO A 335 -8.30 -20.36 8.52
C PRO A 335 -7.18 -20.80 7.57
N SER A 336 -6.66 -19.86 6.78
CA SER A 336 -5.58 -20.07 5.83
C SER A 336 -4.78 -18.78 5.66
N LEU A 337 -3.48 -18.88 5.42
CA LEU A 337 -2.60 -17.76 5.05
C LEU A 337 -1.66 -18.19 3.93
N LEU A 338 -1.39 -17.30 2.99
CA LEU A 338 -0.42 -17.53 1.91
C LEU A 338 -0.68 -18.82 1.11
N GLY A 339 -1.95 -19.20 0.94
CA GLY A 339 -2.36 -20.43 0.24
C GLY A 339 -2.29 -21.72 1.08
N ASN A 340 -1.83 -21.64 2.33
CA ASN A 340 -1.72 -22.79 3.23
C ASN A 340 -2.85 -22.77 4.28
N THR A 341 -3.42 -23.95 4.57
CA THR A 341 -4.36 -24.11 5.69
C THR A 341 -3.58 -24.06 7.00
N ILE A 342 -4.07 -23.29 7.96
CA ILE A 342 -3.41 -23.15 9.27
C ILE A 342 -3.69 -24.40 10.12
N THR A 343 -2.62 -25.04 10.60
CA THR A 343 -2.71 -26.23 11.45
C THR A 343 -2.61 -25.86 12.94
N GLY A 344 -2.96 -26.82 13.82
CA GLY A 344 -2.72 -26.65 15.26
C GLY A 344 -1.24 -26.44 15.61
N THR A 345 -0.31 -26.97 14.80
CA THR A 345 1.13 -26.76 15.01
C THR A 345 1.55 -25.32 14.71
N ASP A 346 0.96 -24.70 13.69
CA ASP A 346 1.20 -23.30 13.35
C ASP A 346 0.66 -22.38 14.46
N TYR A 347 -0.51 -22.71 15.00
CA TYR A 347 -1.09 -21.99 16.13
C TYR A 347 -0.21 -22.06 17.38
N THR A 348 0.34 -23.24 17.71
CA THR A 348 1.27 -23.39 18.84
C THR A 348 2.52 -22.54 18.64
N LYS A 349 3.16 -22.62 17.46
CA LYS A 349 4.35 -21.82 17.13
C LYS A 349 4.07 -20.31 17.20
N ALA A 350 2.94 -19.87 16.66
CA ALA A 350 2.53 -18.47 16.73
C ALA A 350 2.29 -18.00 18.17
N THR A 351 1.68 -18.84 19.00
CA THR A 351 1.45 -18.55 20.42
C THR A 351 2.78 -18.43 21.18
N GLU A 352 3.74 -19.32 20.95
CA GLU A 352 5.07 -19.27 21.56
C GLU A 352 5.83 -18.01 21.15
N TYR A 353 5.86 -17.71 19.85
CA TYR A 353 6.47 -16.48 19.33
C TYR A 353 5.85 -15.24 19.98
N LEU A 354 4.52 -15.15 20.03
CA LEU A 354 3.81 -13.98 20.53
C LEU A 354 4.00 -13.79 22.04
N LYS A 355 4.18 -14.86 22.82
CA LYS A 355 4.55 -14.75 24.25
C LYS A 355 5.94 -14.15 24.42
N LEU A 356 6.91 -14.57 23.61
CA LEU A 356 8.26 -13.99 23.62
C LEU A 356 8.24 -12.52 23.17
N TRP A 357 7.49 -12.23 22.10
CA TRP A 357 7.27 -10.87 21.63
C TRP A 357 6.66 -9.98 22.71
N PHE A 358 5.60 -10.44 23.39
CA PHE A 358 4.91 -9.71 24.46
C PHE A 358 5.87 -9.29 25.58
N ALA A 359 6.77 -10.19 25.99
CA ALA A 359 7.79 -9.93 27.01
C ALA A 359 8.94 -9.01 26.54
N SER A 360 9.05 -8.72 25.25
CA SER A 360 10.12 -7.89 24.67
C SER A 360 9.77 -6.39 24.66
N LYS A 361 10.79 -5.53 24.50
CA LYS A 361 10.61 -4.09 24.26
C LYS A 361 9.78 -3.78 22.99
N HIS A 362 9.79 -4.69 22.02
CA HIS A 362 9.13 -4.47 20.72
C HIS A 362 7.61 -4.49 20.81
N SER A 363 7.02 -5.21 21.77
CA SER A 363 5.56 -5.24 21.94
C SER A 363 5.00 -3.85 22.27
N ARG A 364 5.70 -3.11 23.13
CA ARG A 364 5.32 -1.73 23.50
C ARG A 364 5.44 -0.78 22.31
N THR A 365 6.50 -0.87 21.52
CA THR A 365 6.68 -0.04 20.32
C THR A 365 5.61 -0.32 19.27
N ALA A 366 5.35 -1.60 18.97
CA ALA A 366 4.29 -2.01 18.05
C ALA A 366 2.90 -1.55 18.54
N LEU A 367 2.62 -1.68 19.85
CA LEU A 367 1.38 -1.20 20.45
C LEU A 367 1.23 0.32 20.34
N TYR A 368 2.29 1.08 20.63
CA TYR A 368 2.28 2.55 20.50
C TYR A 368 1.92 2.98 19.09
N HIS A 369 2.58 2.42 18.07
CA HIS A 369 2.31 2.76 16.68
C HIS A 369 0.92 2.30 16.24
N SER A 370 0.44 1.15 16.71
CA SER A 370 -0.91 0.66 16.41
C SER A 370 -1.99 1.58 17.00
N LEU A 371 -1.85 1.97 18.26
CA LEU A 371 -2.77 2.91 18.92
C LEU A 371 -2.73 4.28 18.26
N SER A 372 -1.54 4.79 17.93
CA SER A 372 -1.39 6.06 17.23
C SER A 372 -2.03 6.04 15.85
N LEU A 373 -1.87 4.93 15.10
CA LEU A 373 -2.51 4.76 13.79
C LEU A 373 -4.04 4.79 13.90
N VAL A 374 -4.60 4.08 14.88
CA VAL A 374 -6.03 4.11 15.17
C VAL A 374 -6.47 5.52 15.56
N GLN A 375 -5.73 6.21 16.44
CA GLN A 375 -6.04 7.58 16.86
C GLN A 375 -6.10 8.53 15.67
N ASP A 376 -5.05 8.51 14.85
CA ASP A 376 -4.86 9.45 13.75
C ASP A 376 -5.90 9.25 12.64
N HIS A 377 -6.34 8.01 12.39
CA HIS A 377 -7.19 7.69 11.23
C HIS A 377 -8.63 7.27 11.55
N LEU A 378 -8.96 6.95 12.80
CA LEU A 378 -10.33 6.66 13.23
C LEU A 378 -10.96 7.85 13.95
N PHE A 379 -10.17 8.59 14.73
CA PHE A 379 -10.65 9.68 15.57
C PHE A 379 -10.18 11.07 15.13
N ALA A 380 -9.62 11.19 13.92
CA ALA A 380 -9.33 12.48 13.30
C ALA A 380 -10.56 13.40 13.21
N ARG A 381 -10.31 14.72 13.21
CA ARG A 381 -11.34 15.76 13.06
C ARG A 381 -12.14 15.55 11.77
N GLN A 382 -13.44 15.92 11.77
CA GLN A 382 -14.37 15.69 10.66
C GLN A 382 -13.84 16.11 9.27
N GLN A 383 -13.10 17.21 9.16
CA GLN A 383 -12.51 17.67 7.89
C GLN A 383 -11.44 16.72 7.33
N CYS A 384 -10.68 16.02 8.18
CA CYS A 384 -9.73 15.00 7.76
C CYS A 384 -10.42 13.67 7.39
N ARG A 385 -11.64 13.42 7.90
CA ARG A 385 -12.37 12.16 7.65
C ARG A 385 -12.83 11.99 6.21
N GLU A 386 -13.20 13.07 5.51
CA GLU A 386 -13.59 13.00 4.10
C GLU A 386 -12.39 12.73 3.19
N PHE A 387 -11.27 13.38 3.50
CA PHE A 387 -9.98 13.19 2.81
C PHE A 387 -9.43 11.76 2.99
N ASP A 388 -9.62 11.18 4.19
CA ASP A 388 -9.16 9.83 4.54
C ASP A 388 -9.99 8.69 3.90
N LYS A 389 -11.23 8.95 3.43
CA LYS A 389 -12.06 7.94 2.75
C LYS A 389 -11.38 7.40 1.49
N ASN A 390 -10.58 8.23 0.83
CA ASN A 390 -9.99 7.91 -0.48
C ASN A 390 -8.56 7.37 -0.37
N ILE A 391 -8.04 7.18 0.84
CA ILE A 391 -6.75 6.52 1.08
C ILE A 391 -6.93 5.02 0.93
N ALA A 392 -6.54 4.50 -0.23
CA ALA A 392 -6.79 3.11 -0.62
C ALA A 392 -6.24 2.05 0.34
N VAL A 393 -5.17 2.38 1.08
CA VAL A 393 -4.47 1.47 2.00
C VAL A 393 -5.01 1.53 3.44
N ARG A 394 -5.82 2.53 3.78
CA ARG A 394 -6.32 2.79 5.14
C ARG A 394 -7.09 1.62 5.76
N PRO A 395 -8.02 0.95 5.05
CA PRO A 395 -8.75 -0.19 5.62
C PRO A 395 -7.82 -1.33 6.09
N TRP A 396 -6.80 -1.64 5.29
CA TRP A 396 -5.82 -2.70 5.58
C TRP A 396 -4.97 -2.35 6.80
N CYS A 397 -4.45 -1.12 6.86
CA CYS A 397 -3.67 -0.66 7.99
C CYS A 397 -4.47 -0.63 9.30
N LEU A 398 -5.73 -0.18 9.26
CA LEU A 398 -6.62 -0.19 10.43
C LEU A 398 -6.88 -1.61 10.91
N TYR A 399 -7.16 -2.55 10.00
CA TYR A 399 -7.35 -3.95 10.36
C TYR A 399 -6.13 -4.53 11.06
N SER A 400 -4.94 -4.42 10.46
CA SER A 400 -3.72 -4.99 11.02
C SER A 400 -3.32 -4.36 12.36
N ALA A 401 -3.41 -3.02 12.48
CA ALA A 401 -3.15 -2.34 13.76
C ALA A 401 -4.12 -2.80 14.86
N THR A 402 -5.39 -3.00 14.51
CA THR A 402 -6.42 -3.47 15.44
C THR A 402 -6.14 -4.90 15.91
N LEU A 403 -5.69 -5.79 15.02
CA LEU A 403 -5.29 -7.14 15.41
C LEU A 403 -4.08 -7.12 16.35
N VAL A 404 -3.08 -6.27 16.12
CA VAL A 404 -1.91 -6.13 17.02
C VAL A 404 -2.35 -5.68 18.40
N ILE A 405 -3.24 -4.68 18.50
CA ILE A 405 -3.82 -4.21 19.76
C ILE A 405 -4.58 -5.36 20.46
N TRP A 406 -5.38 -6.13 19.71
CA TRP A 406 -6.14 -7.24 20.26
C TRP A 406 -5.25 -8.39 20.76
N VAL A 407 -4.21 -8.75 20.01
CA VAL A 407 -3.24 -9.77 20.43
C VAL A 407 -2.53 -9.33 21.72
N TYR A 408 -2.08 -8.08 21.78
CA TYR A 408 -1.46 -7.55 23.00
C TYR A 408 -2.41 -7.66 24.20
N SER A 409 -3.65 -7.21 24.04
CA SER A 409 -4.70 -7.28 25.07
C SER A 409 -4.99 -8.72 25.52
N SER A 410 -5.03 -9.66 24.59
CA SER A 410 -5.32 -11.07 24.89
C SER A 410 -4.20 -11.75 25.68
N LEU A 411 -2.94 -11.43 25.35
CA LEU A 411 -1.77 -11.94 26.08
C LEU A 411 -1.64 -11.31 27.46
N GLU A 412 -1.93 -10.00 27.57
CA GLU A 412 -1.97 -9.28 28.84
C GLU A 412 -3.02 -9.87 29.78
N TYR A 413 -4.25 -10.08 29.29
CA TYR A 413 -5.31 -10.74 30.05
C TYR A 413 -4.90 -12.14 30.50
N SER A 414 -4.27 -12.93 29.62
CA SER A 414 -3.81 -14.29 29.96
C SER A 414 -2.69 -14.30 31.00
N ALA A 415 -1.80 -13.30 30.99
CA ALA A 415 -0.72 -13.17 31.97
C ALA A 415 -1.24 -12.71 33.34
N ASN A 416 -2.24 -11.83 33.36
CA ASN A 416 -2.77 -11.20 34.57
C ASN A 416 -4.05 -11.87 35.11
N ALA A 417 -4.51 -12.99 34.54
CA ALA A 417 -5.70 -13.74 34.96
C ALA A 417 -5.70 -14.24 36.42
N ARG A 418 -4.62 -13.99 37.18
CA ARG A 418 -4.47 -14.34 38.61
C ARG A 418 -4.44 -13.12 39.54
N GLU A 419 -4.36 -11.90 39.02
CA GLU A 419 -4.29 -10.65 39.79
C GLU A 419 -5.53 -9.76 39.50
N ASP A 420 -6.71 -10.26 39.85
CA ASP A 420 -7.91 -9.42 39.95
C ASP A 420 -7.77 -8.44 41.13
N ALA A 421 -8.31 -7.24 40.94
CA ALA A 421 -8.36 -6.11 41.89
C ALA A 421 -7.12 -5.20 41.95
N ARG A 422 -7.02 -4.27 41.00
CA ARG A 422 -6.76 -2.84 41.27
C ARG A 422 -7.10 -2.01 40.02
N GLU A 423 -8.10 -1.15 40.19
CA GLU A 423 -8.75 -0.31 39.17
C GLU A 423 -8.01 1.02 39.02
N ASP A 424 -7.26 1.22 37.94
CA ASP A 424 -6.65 2.53 37.65
C ASP A 424 -7.17 3.17 36.33
N VAL A 425 -7.97 2.44 35.53
CA VAL A 425 -8.60 2.98 34.31
C VAL A 425 -10.12 2.83 34.41
N PRO A 426 -10.91 3.93 34.34
CA PRO A 426 -12.36 3.87 34.40
C PRO A 426 -12.93 3.03 33.24
N ASP A 427 -13.84 2.10 33.54
CA ASP A 427 -14.42 1.20 32.54
C ASP A 427 -15.31 1.91 31.50
N ASN A 428 -15.71 3.16 31.76
CA ASN A 428 -16.71 3.91 31.00
C ASN A 428 -16.16 5.04 30.10
N LEU A 429 -14.85 5.07 29.77
CA LEU A 429 -14.36 6.07 28.80
C LEU A 429 -14.90 5.79 27.39
N SER A 430 -15.17 6.83 26.59
CA SER A 430 -15.36 6.63 25.15
C SER A 430 -14.03 6.24 24.50
N LEU A 431 -14.05 5.49 23.39
CA LEU A 431 -12.83 5.13 22.66
C LEU A 431 -11.99 6.35 22.25
N GLU A 432 -12.65 7.48 21.97
CA GLU A 432 -12.01 8.77 21.65
C GLU A 432 -11.12 9.31 22.78
N LEU A 433 -11.44 9.00 24.03
CA LEU A 433 -10.64 9.39 25.20
C LEU A 433 -9.74 8.25 25.67
N TYR A 434 -10.17 7.00 25.48
CA TYR A 434 -9.44 5.80 25.89
C TYR A 434 -8.14 5.62 25.11
N ILE A 435 -8.18 5.74 23.78
CA ILE A 435 -6.99 5.52 22.94
C ILE A 435 -5.86 6.53 23.25
N PRO A 436 -6.11 7.86 23.35
CA PRO A 436 -5.09 8.80 23.77
C PRO A 436 -4.51 8.52 25.16
N ALA A 437 -5.35 8.14 26.13
CA ALA A 437 -4.90 7.77 27.46
C ALA A 437 -3.96 6.55 27.40
N MET A 438 -4.33 5.51 26.63
CA MET A 438 -3.50 4.33 26.45
C MET A 438 -2.16 4.65 25.78
N ILE A 439 -2.13 5.53 24.78
CA ILE A 439 -0.87 6.01 24.17
C ILE A 439 0.04 6.61 25.25
N GLN A 440 -0.48 7.50 26.10
CA GLN A 440 0.30 8.08 27.19
C GLN A 440 0.81 7.04 28.18
N HIS A 441 0.01 6.02 28.50
CA HIS A 441 0.44 4.92 29.36
C HIS A 441 1.56 4.10 28.72
N VAL A 442 1.47 3.79 27.42
CA VAL A 442 2.51 3.04 26.69
C VAL A 442 3.84 3.82 26.66
N CYS A 443 3.80 5.15 26.59
CA CYS A 443 5.00 5.98 26.62
C CYS A 443 5.68 6.07 28.00
N LYS A 444 4.95 5.84 29.10
CA LYS A 444 5.53 5.89 30.46
C LYS A 444 6.36 4.63 30.73
N GLU A 445 7.64 4.80 31.00
CA GLU A 445 8.51 3.68 31.38
C GLU A 445 8.05 3.02 32.68
N GLY A 446 8.13 1.68 32.74
CA GLY A 446 7.72 0.90 33.91
C GLY A 446 6.21 0.81 34.14
N SER A 447 5.37 1.40 33.27
CA SER A 447 3.91 1.30 33.40
C SER A 447 3.40 -0.10 33.06
N THR A 448 2.55 -0.65 33.92
CA THR A 448 1.73 -1.82 33.59
C THR A 448 0.60 -1.37 32.68
N ILE A 449 0.57 -1.91 31.46
CA ILE A 449 -0.47 -1.62 30.47
C ILE A 449 -1.61 -2.62 30.69
N ARG A 450 -2.83 -2.14 30.88
CA ARG A 450 -4.05 -2.98 30.99
C ARG A 450 -5.05 -2.57 29.92
N MET A 451 -5.41 -3.50 29.04
CA MET A 451 -6.27 -3.22 27.89
C MET A 451 -7.70 -3.71 28.15
N LYS A 452 -8.67 -2.80 28.25
CA LYS A 452 -10.05 -3.12 28.67
C LYS A 452 -11.11 -2.99 27.56
N GLN A 453 -10.96 -2.03 26.64
CA GLN A 453 -11.99 -1.70 25.62
C GLN A 453 -11.71 -2.28 24.24
N THR A 454 -10.95 -3.37 24.17
CA THR A 454 -10.54 -3.98 22.91
C THR A 454 -11.74 -4.46 22.07
N LYS A 455 -12.83 -4.92 22.71
CA LYS A 455 -14.05 -5.35 22.01
C LYS A 455 -14.77 -4.21 21.29
N ASP A 456 -14.86 -3.04 21.93
CA ASP A 456 -15.50 -1.87 21.32
C ASP A 456 -14.68 -1.37 20.12
N LEU A 457 -13.35 -1.39 20.26
CA LEU A 457 -12.45 -1.05 19.15
C LEU A 457 -12.63 -2.01 17.96
N LEU A 458 -12.66 -3.33 18.21
CA LEU A 458 -12.92 -4.33 17.17
C LEU A 458 -14.23 -4.04 16.44
N ASN A 459 -15.30 -3.74 17.18
CA ASN A 459 -16.60 -3.43 16.61
C ASN A 459 -16.62 -2.13 15.80
N MET A 460 -15.96 -1.08 16.28
CA MET A 460 -15.88 0.19 15.57
C MET A 460 -15.14 0.04 14.24
N VAL A 461 -14.00 -0.65 14.24
CA VAL A 461 -13.23 -0.91 13.02
C VAL A 461 -14.01 -1.82 12.08
N ARG A 462 -14.69 -2.85 12.60
CA ARG A 462 -15.58 -3.71 11.80
C ARG A 462 -16.65 -2.90 11.07
N VAL A 463 -17.37 -2.02 11.76
CA VAL A 463 -18.40 -1.14 11.13
C VAL A 463 -17.76 -0.27 10.04
N HIS A 464 -16.55 0.24 10.27
CA HIS A 464 -15.85 1.03 9.26
C HIS A 464 -15.49 0.22 8.00
N LEU A 465 -15.11 -1.05 8.16
CA LEU A 465 -14.73 -1.93 7.05
C LEU A 465 -15.94 -2.48 6.26
N GLN A 466 -17.13 -2.55 6.86
CA GLN A 466 -18.34 -3.09 6.23
C GLN A 466 -18.78 -2.34 4.96
N HIS A 467 -18.35 -1.08 4.81
CA HIS A 467 -18.70 -0.26 3.64
C HIS A 467 -17.95 -0.67 2.36
N TYR A 468 -16.87 -1.45 2.45
CA TYR A 468 -16.06 -1.85 1.30
C TYR A 468 -16.55 -3.19 0.72
N GLN A 469 -16.77 -3.26 -0.58
CA GLN A 469 -17.20 -4.51 -1.26
C GLN A 469 -16.05 -5.49 -1.54
N TRP A 470 -14.84 -5.23 -1.02
CA TRP A 470 -13.66 -6.05 -1.33
C TRP A 470 -13.64 -7.30 -0.46
N GLU A 471 -13.58 -8.47 -1.09
CA GLU A 471 -13.86 -9.75 -0.43
C GLU A 471 -12.91 -10.04 0.74
N LEU A 472 -11.61 -9.76 0.59
CA LEU A 472 -10.65 -9.92 1.68
C LEU A 472 -10.90 -8.96 2.87
N LEU A 473 -11.48 -7.77 2.64
CA LEU A 473 -11.90 -6.90 3.75
C LEU A 473 -13.19 -7.43 4.41
N GLN A 474 -14.06 -8.08 3.66
CA GLN A 474 -15.22 -8.78 4.23
C GLN A 474 -14.77 -9.96 5.11
N GLU A 475 -13.76 -10.72 4.69
CA GLU A 475 -13.11 -11.74 5.53
C GLU A 475 -12.51 -11.12 6.82
N ALA A 476 -11.87 -9.95 6.70
CA ALA A 476 -11.39 -9.19 7.85
C ALA A 476 -12.54 -8.78 8.79
N CYS A 477 -13.68 -8.31 8.25
CA CYS A 477 -14.88 -8.00 9.03
C CYS A 477 -15.41 -9.20 9.82
N ILE A 478 -15.47 -10.37 9.18
CA ILE A 478 -15.88 -11.63 9.81
C ILE A 478 -14.91 -11.99 10.95
N THR A 479 -13.60 -11.85 10.70
CA THR A 479 -12.56 -12.10 11.70
C THR A 479 -12.75 -11.19 12.91
N LEU A 480 -12.88 -9.88 12.72
CA LEU A 480 -13.11 -8.92 13.80
C LEU A 480 -14.39 -9.21 14.58
N GLY A 481 -15.48 -9.59 13.90
CA GLY A 481 -16.76 -9.95 14.55
C GLY A 481 -16.61 -11.17 15.47
N ARG A 482 -15.92 -12.21 15.00
CA ARG A 482 -15.60 -13.39 15.82
C ARG A 482 -14.78 -13.01 17.05
N LEU A 483 -13.74 -12.20 16.88
CA LEU A 483 -12.87 -11.77 17.99
C LEU A 483 -13.60 -10.89 19.01
N ALA A 484 -14.61 -10.13 18.57
CA ALA A 484 -15.47 -9.34 19.45
C ALA A 484 -16.48 -10.19 20.25
N GLY A 485 -16.58 -11.49 19.96
CA GLY A 485 -17.54 -12.39 20.59
C GLY A 485 -18.95 -12.31 19.99
N MET A 486 -19.09 -11.75 18.78
CA MET A 486 -20.34 -11.77 18.04
C MET A 486 -20.44 -13.12 17.30
N SER A 487 -21.42 -13.96 17.65
CA SER A 487 -21.73 -15.16 16.86
C SER A 487 -22.29 -14.75 15.49
N ARG A 488 -22.04 -15.59 14.48
CA ARG A 488 -22.50 -15.41 13.10
C ARG A 488 -23.97 -15.04 12.99
#